data_AF-A0A936VQ10-F1
#
_entry.id   AF-A0A936VQ10-F1
#
_cell.length_a   1.000
_cell.length_b   1.000
_cell.length_c   1.000
_cell.angle_alpha   90.00
_cell.angle_beta   90.00
_cell.angle_gamma   90.00
#
_symmetry.space_group_name_H-M   'P 1'
#
loop_
_entity.id
_entity.type
_entity.pdbx_description
1 polymer ?
#
loop_
_entity_poly.entity_id
_entity_poly.type
_entity_poly.pdbx_seq_one_letter_code
_entity_poly.pdbx_strand_id
1 'polypeptide(L)' 'MSEPTQQIRLIRHGETEWSASMWHTGRTGIGLTPTGERQATVLGGMSAERRFALVRCSHTITRSQESIINQRGAK' A
#
# COMPACT_ATOMS: atom_id res chain seq x y z
N MET A 1 25.98 -21.42 -11.20
CA MET A 1 24.71 -20.98 -11.81
C MET A 1 24.07 -20.01 -10.83
N SER A 2 23.81 -18.75 -11.23
CA SER A 2 23.10 -17.81 -10.37
C SER A 2 21.62 -18.20 -10.36
N GLU A 3 21.05 -18.47 -9.19
CA GLU A 3 19.61 -18.61 -9.06
C GLU A 3 18.92 -17.30 -9.51
N PRO A 4 17.78 -17.36 -10.21
CA PRO A 4 16.99 -16.17 -10.46
C PRO A 4 16.41 -15.68 -9.13
N THR A 5 16.94 -14.57 -8.62
CA THR A 5 16.46 -13.97 -7.37
C THR A 5 15.15 -13.21 -7.60
N GLN A 6 14.05 -13.96 -7.70
CA GLN A 6 12.72 -13.37 -7.70
C GLN A 6 12.46 -12.72 -6.34
N GLN A 7 12.12 -11.43 -6.33
CA GLN A 7 11.86 -10.68 -5.10
C GLN A 7 10.38 -10.32 -5.01
N ILE A 8 9.79 -10.53 -3.83
CA ILE A 8 8.44 -10.10 -3.49
C ILE A 8 8.53 -9.04 -2.39
N ARG A 9 7.87 -7.90 -2.58
CA ARG A 9 7.72 -6.88 -1.53
C ARG A 9 6.28 -6.88 -1.04
N LEU A 10 6.10 -7.06 0.26
CA LEU A 10 4.81 -6.98 0.93
C LEU A 10 4.71 -5.63 1.63
N ILE A 11 3.67 -4.88 1.30
CA ILE A 11 3.42 -3.54 1.84
C ILE A 11 2.03 -3.54 2.46
N ARG A 12 1.93 -3.10 3.71
CA ARG A 12 0.65 -2.89 4.39
C ARG A 12 0.03 -1.58 3.90
N HIS A 13 -1.31 -1.52 3.88
CA HIS A 13 -2.02 -0.26 3.61
C HIS A 13 -1.66 0.83 4.65
N GLY A 14 -1.84 2.09 4.28
CA GLY A 14 -1.69 3.23 5.19
C GLY A 14 -2.73 3.22 6.32
N GLU A 15 -2.54 4.08 7.31
CA GLU A 15 -3.45 4.22 8.44
C GLU A 15 -4.91 4.47 8.02
N THR A 16 -5.84 3.84 8.74
CA THR A 16 -7.29 4.11 8.77
C THR A 16 -7.73 4.47 10.18
N GLU A 17 -8.95 5.00 10.36
CA GLU A 17 -9.48 5.33 11.70
C GLU A 17 -9.45 4.11 12.64
N TRP A 18 -9.73 2.93 12.09
CA TRP A 18 -9.75 1.69 12.88
C TRP A 18 -8.36 1.18 13.18
N SER A 19 -7.39 1.30 12.25
CA SER A 19 -6.02 0.89 12.58
C SER A 19 -5.39 1.81 13.62
N ALA A 20 -5.71 3.11 13.59
CA ALA A 20 -5.28 4.07 14.60
C ALA A 20 -5.86 3.72 15.99
N SER A 21 -7.10 3.24 16.02
CA SER A 21 -7.80 2.82 17.24
C SER A 21 -7.53 1.37 17.64
N MET A 22 -6.62 0.67 16.95
CA MET A 22 -6.31 -0.76 17.15
C MET A 22 -7.52 -1.71 16.99
N TRP A 23 -8.50 -1.32 16.19
CA TRP A 23 -9.68 -2.13 15.91
C TRP A 23 -9.47 -3.03 14.69
N HIS A 24 -10.05 -4.23 14.75
CA HIS A 24 -10.04 -5.17 13.63
C HIS A 24 -10.88 -4.64 12.47
N THR A 25 -10.23 -4.27 11.35
CA THR A 25 -10.88 -3.67 10.17
C THR A 25 -11.60 -4.69 9.27
N GLY A 26 -11.17 -5.95 9.27
CA GLY A 26 -11.77 -7.01 8.45
C GLY A 26 -11.92 -6.60 6.97
N ARG A 27 -13.11 -6.87 6.42
CA ARG A 27 -13.51 -6.57 5.03
C ARG A 27 -14.25 -5.25 4.88
N THR A 28 -14.42 -4.49 5.97
CA THR A 28 -15.13 -3.22 5.95
C THR A 28 -14.41 -2.22 5.05
N GLY A 29 -15.17 -1.53 4.20
CA GLY A 29 -14.68 -0.54 3.24
C GLY A 29 -14.32 0.78 3.89
N ILE A 30 -13.31 0.76 4.76
CA ILE A 30 -12.77 1.95 5.43
C ILE A 30 -11.60 2.47 4.60
N GLY A 31 -11.62 3.78 4.33
CA GLY A 31 -10.56 4.49 3.61
C GLY A 31 -9.37 4.82 4.50
N LEU A 32 -8.37 5.46 3.90
CA LEU A 32 -7.20 5.99 4.59
C LEU A 32 -7.54 7.29 5.34
N THR A 33 -6.87 7.50 6.48
CA THR A 33 -6.81 8.83 7.08
C THR A 33 -5.88 9.72 6.25
N PRO A 34 -5.89 11.05 6.44
CA PRO A 34 -4.88 11.93 5.82
C PRO A 34 -3.43 11.52 6.16
N THR A 35 -3.21 10.92 7.34
CA THR A 35 -1.91 10.34 7.69
C THR A 35 -1.62 9.11 6.84
N GLY A 36 -2.60 8.22 6.64
CA GLY A 36 -2.48 7.06 5.75
C GLY A 36 -2.17 7.43 4.30
N GLU A 37 -2.78 8.49 3.77
CA GLU A 37 -2.49 9.00 2.43
C GLU A 37 -1.05 9.52 2.30
N ARG A 38 -0.56 10.25 3.30
CA ARG A 38 0.84 10.70 3.35
C ARG A 38 1.80 9.53 3.43
N GLN A 39 1.51 8.52 4.26
CA GLN A 39 2.31 7.29 4.34
C GLN A 39 2.40 6.60 2.98
N ALA A 40 1.26 6.48 2.28
CA ALA A 40 1.23 5.89 0.94
C ALA A 40 2.04 6.72 -0.08
N THR A 41 1.96 8.04 -0.03
CA THR A 41 2.73 8.93 -0.91
C THR A 41 4.24 8.77 -0.69
N VAL A 42 4.69 8.78 0.58
CA VAL A 42 6.11 8.58 0.94
C VAL A 42 6.62 7.21 0.47
N LEU A 43 5.81 6.15 0.67
CA LEU A 43 6.12 4.81 0.18
C LEU A 43 6.25 4.76 -1.35
N GLY A 44 5.47 5.57 -2.07
CA GLY A 44 5.55 5.73 -3.52
C GLY A 44 6.92 6.24 -3.95
N GLY A 45 7.39 7.33 -3.33
CA GLY A 45 8.73 7.88 -3.58
C GLY A 45 9.86 6.86 -3.33
N MET A 46 9.82 6.14 -2.20
CA MET A 46 10.79 5.09 -1.89
C MET A 46 10.74 3.89 -2.85
N SER A 47 9.61 3.70 -3.52
CA SER A 47 9.38 2.59 -4.44
C SER A 47 9.69 2.97 -5.90
N ALA A 48 9.74 4.25 -6.23
CA ALA A 48 9.99 4.77 -7.58
C ALA A 48 11.37 4.36 -8.12
N GLU A 49 12.34 4.14 -7.26
CA GLU A 49 13.69 3.68 -7.63
C GLU A 49 13.72 2.25 -8.19
N ARG A 50 12.63 1.47 -8.04
CA ARG A 50 12.56 0.08 -8.51
C ARG A 50 11.42 -0.14 -9.48
N ARG A 51 11.70 -0.88 -10.55
CA ARG A 51 10.68 -1.32 -11.50
C ARG A 51 10.03 -2.61 -11.00
N PHE A 52 8.72 -2.57 -10.78
CA PHE A 52 7.93 -3.76 -10.46
C PHE A 52 7.35 -4.40 -11.72
N ALA A 53 7.56 -5.71 -11.89
CA ALA A 53 6.95 -6.47 -12.98
C ALA A 53 5.43 -6.59 -12.80
N LEU A 54 4.96 -6.65 -11.55
CA LEU A 54 3.55 -6.75 -11.22
C LEU A 54 3.28 -6.07 -9.86
N VAL A 55 2.15 -5.38 -9.76
CA VAL A 55 1.63 -4.90 -8.49
C VAL A 55 0.19 -5.36 -8.32
N ARG A 56 -0.12 -5.95 -7.17
CA ARG A 56 -1.45 -6.47 -6.82
C ARG A 56 -1.89 -5.89 -5.48
N CYS A 57 -3.19 -5.64 -5.35
CA CYS A 57 -3.85 -5.25 -4.12
C CYS A 57 -5.21 -5.94 -4.04
N SER A 58 -5.84 -5.94 -2.86
CA SER A 58 -7.21 -6.45 -2.74
C SER A 58 -8.18 -5.51 -3.44
N HIS A 59 -8.96 -6.03 -4.39
CA HIS A 59 -9.90 -5.23 -5.18
C HIS A 59 -11.15 -4.80 -4.37
N THR A 60 -11.45 -5.47 -3.26
CA THR A 60 -12.67 -5.21 -2.48
C THR A 60 -12.41 -4.42 -1.19
N ILE A 61 -11.21 -3.89 -1.00
CA ILE A 61 -10.82 -3.20 0.25
C ILE A 61 -10.31 -1.79 -0.09
N THR A 62 -11.11 -0.78 0.26
CA THR A 62 -10.90 0.64 -0.08
C THR A 62 -9.50 1.15 0.28
N ARG A 63 -9.09 1.07 1.57
CA ARG A 63 -7.73 1.42 2.02
C ARG A 63 -6.59 0.75 1.25
N SER A 64 -6.79 -0.48 0.74
CA SER A 64 -5.78 -1.19 -0.05
C SER A 64 -5.64 -0.60 -1.45
N GLN A 65 -6.75 -0.14 -2.04
CA GLN A 65 -6.78 0.52 -3.35
C GLN A 65 -6.21 1.94 -3.26
N GLU A 66 -6.62 2.72 -2.26
CA GLU A 66 -6.12 4.07 -2.02
C GLU A 66 -4.62 4.08 -1.77
N SER A 67 -4.10 3.11 -1.00
CA SER A 67 -2.65 3.00 -0.76
C SER A 67 -1.86 2.82 -2.04
N ILE A 68 -2.32 1.97 -2.97
CA ILE A 68 -1.59 1.77 -4.23
C ILE A 68 -1.74 2.95 -5.20
N ILE A 69 -2.91 3.62 -5.21
CA ILE A 69 -3.14 4.80 -6.04
C ILE A 69 -2.22 5.94 -5.59
N ASN A 70 -2.18 6.21 -4.29
CA ASN A 70 -1.36 7.29 -3.72
C ASN A 70 0.14 7.01 -3.88
N GLN A 71 0.58 5.74 -3.81
CA GLN A 71 1.96 5.36 -4.14
C GLN A 71 2.33 5.63 -5.61
N ARG A 72 1.38 5.51 -6.55
CA ARG A 72 1.62 5.77 -7.98
C ARG A 72 1.58 7.26 -8.34
N GLY A 73 0.84 8.06 -7.57
CA GLY A 73 0.74 9.51 -7.73
C GLY A 73 1.98 10.27 -7.25
N ALA A 74 2.81 9.65 -6.42
CA ALA A 74 4.12 10.16 -6.00
C ALA A 74 5.14 10.03 -7.15
N LYS A 75 5.07 10.95 -8.12
CA LYS A 75 6.14 11.20 -9.09
C LYS A 75 6.94 12.42 -8.72
#